data_AF-A0A350BJ22-F1
#
_entry.id   AF-A0A350BJ22-F1
#
_cell.length_a   1.000
_cell.length_b   1.000
_cell.length_c   1.000
_cell.angle_alpha   90.00
_cell.angle_beta   90.00
_cell.angle_gamma   90.00
#
_symmetry.space_group_name_H-M   'P 1'
#
loop_
_entity.id
_entity.type
_entity.pdbx_description
1 polymer ?
#
loop_
_entity_poly.entity_id
_entity_poly.type
_entity_poly.pdbx_seq_one_letter_code
_entity_poly.pdbx_strand_id
1 'polypeptide(L)' 'MASRSVNKVILIGNLGKDPEVRYTGSGVAVATFSVATNES' A
#
# COMPACT_ATOMS: atom_id res chain seq x y z
N MET A 1 -2.91 -16.17 24.48
CA MET A 1 -1.56 -15.73 24.04
C MET A 1 -1.55 -15.73 22.53
N ALA A 2 -1.27 -14.61 21.86
CA ALA A 2 -1.19 -14.58 20.40
C ALA A 2 0.09 -15.30 19.95
N SER A 3 -0.08 -16.39 19.19
CA SER A 3 1.03 -17.07 18.52
C SER A 3 1.67 -16.13 17.50
N ARG A 4 3.00 -16.15 17.36
CA ARG A 4 3.71 -15.41 16.31
C ARG A 4 3.17 -15.83 14.93
N SER A 5 2.68 -14.89 14.14
CA SER A 5 2.25 -15.10 12.76
C SER A 5 2.92 -14.09 11.83
N VAL A 6 2.99 -14.41 10.54
CA VAL A 6 3.52 -13.53 9.50
C VAL A 6 2.41 -13.20 8.53
N ASN A 7 2.12 -11.91 8.36
CA ASN A 7 1.31 -11.39 7.26
C ASN A 7 2.23 -10.63 6.31
N LYS A 8 2.54 -11.21 5.15
CA LYS A 8 3.44 -10.65 4.14
C LYS A 8 2.73 -10.59 2.80
N VAL A 9 2.79 -9.45 2.13
CA VAL A 9 2.21 -9.22 0.81
C VAL A 9 3.28 -8.68 -0.14
N ILE A 10 3.37 -9.24 -1.35
CA ILE A 10 4.20 -8.75 -2.45
C ILE A 10 3.27 -8.61 -3.66
N LEU A 11 3.19 -7.40 -4.24
CA LEU A 11 2.37 -7.11 -5.42
C LEU A 11 3.25 -6.52 -6.52
N ILE A 12 3.03 -6.96 -7.76
CA ILE A 12 3.63 -6.39 -8.97
C ILE A 12 2.47 -6.05 -9.90
N GLY A 13 2.43 -4.80 -10.38
CA GLY A 13 1.34 -4.32 -11.21
C GLY A 13 1.50 -2.85 -11.54
N ASN A 14 0.46 -2.27 -12.13
CA ASN A 14 0.44 -0.88 -12.56
C ASN A 14 -0.37 0.01 -11.61
N LEU A 15 -0.01 1.27 -11.47
CA LEU A 15 -0.83 2.24 -10.73
C LEU A 15 -2.13 2.49 -11.50
N GLY A 16 -3.27 2.45 -10.79
CA GLY A 16 -4.57 2.74 -11.41
C GLY A 16 -4.81 4.23 -11.68
N LYS A 17 -4.09 5.10 -10.96
CA LYS A 17 -4.08 6.57 -11.08
C LYS A 17 -2.88 7.12 -10.33
N ASP A 18 -2.64 8.42 -10.45
CA ASP A 18 -1.61 9.11 -9.66
C ASP A 18 -1.84 8.92 -8.14
N PRO A 19 -0.79 8.67 -7.34
CA PRO A 19 -0.90 8.56 -5.90
C PRO A 19 -1.37 9.86 -5.25
N GLU A 20 -2.29 9.76 -4.30
CA GLU A 20 -2.67 10.88 -3.45
C GLU A 20 -1.68 11.00 -2.30
N VAL A 21 -0.98 12.13 -2.18
CA VAL A 21 -0.03 12.39 -1.08
C VAL A 21 -0.64 13.41 -0.12
N ARG A 22 -0.67 13.06 1.16
CA ARG A 22 -1.12 13.92 2.27
C ARG A 22 -0.04 13.98 3.33
N TYR A 23 -0.06 15.03 4.15
CA TYR A 23 0.78 15.14 5.33
C TYR A 23 -0.08 15.00 6.57
N THR A 24 0.38 14.17 7.51
CA THR A 24 -0.27 14.03 8.83
C THR A 24 -0.09 15.31 9.66
N GLY A 25 -0.81 15.43 10.78
CA GLY A 25 -0.65 16.57 11.70
C GLY A 25 0.78 16.73 12.27
N SER A 26 1.59 15.67 12.25
CA SER A 26 3.01 15.70 12.63
C SER A 26 3.95 15.94 11.44
N GLY A 27 3.44 16.22 10.24
CA GLY A 27 4.23 16.50 9.05
C GLY A 27 4.78 15.25 8.33
N VAL A 28 4.35 14.04 8.69
CA VAL A 28 4.76 12.81 8.00
C VAL A 28 3.97 12.65 6.70
N ALA A 29 4.66 12.43 5.58
CA ALA A 29 4.05 12.15 4.28
C ALA A 29 3.41 10.75 4.25
N VAL A 30 2.17 10.68 3.75
CA VAL A 30 1.40 9.45 3.55
C VAL A 30 0.86 9.44 2.13
N ALA A 31 1.14 8.36 1.40
CA ALA A 31 0.62 8.14 0.05
C ALA A 31 -0.50 7.10 0.04
N THR A 32 -1.54 7.32 -0.75
CA THR A 32 -2.59 6.33 -1.05
C THR A 32 -2.66 6.11 -2.54
N PHE A 33 -2.53 4.87 -2.99
CA PHE A 33 -2.57 4.48 -4.39
C PHE A 33 -3.26 3.13 -4.56
N SER A 34 -3.75 2.86 -5.77
CA SER A 34 -4.30 1.56 -6.17
C SER A 34 -3.34 0.88 -7.14
N VAL A 35 -3.19 -0.45 -7.03
CA VAL A 35 -2.40 -1.28 -7.94
C VAL A 35 -3.34 -2.21 -8.69
N ALA A 36 -3.29 -2.18 -10.01
CA ALA A 36 -3.96 -3.13 -10.88
C ALA A 36 -3.05 -4.33 -11.15
N THR A 37 -3.60 -5.54 -10.99
CA THR A 37 -2.95 -6.81 -11.28
C THR A 37 -3.81 -7.62 -12.25
N ASN A 38 -3.18 -8.55 -12.97
CA ASN A 38 -3.85 -9.49 -13.85
C ASN A 38 -3.43 -10.91 -13.45
N GLU A 39 -4.32 -11.88 -13.60
CA GLU A 39 -3.99 -13.31 -13.51
C GLU A 39 -3.71 -13.82 -14.93
N SER A 40 -2.63 -14.57 -15.12
CA SER A 40 -2.20 -15.12 -16.41
C SER A 40 -1.75 -16.57 -16.24
#